data_AF-A0A8H5XZJ5-F1
#
_entry.id   AF-A0A8H5XZJ5-F1
#
_cell.length_a   1.000
_cell.length_b   1.000
_cell.length_c   1.000
_cell.angle_alpha   90.00
_cell.angle_beta   90.00
_cell.angle_gamma   90.00
#
_symmetry.space_group_name_H-M   'P 1'
#
loop_
_entity.id
_entity.type
_entity.pdbx_description
1 polymer ?
#
loop_
_entity_poly.entity_id
_entity_poly.type
_entity_poly.pdbx_seq_one_letter_code
_entity_poly.pdbx_strand_id
1 'polypeptide(L)' 'MAPKIAIVYYSMYGHIKQLAEAEKAGIEKAGGSADLFQVPETLPEDVLAKMHAPPKPT' A
#
# COMPACT_ATOMS: atom_id res chain seq x y z
N MET A 1 5.06 -21.97 -13.93
CA MET A 1 5.37 -21.46 -12.57
C MET A 1 4.25 -20.52 -12.16
N ALA A 2 3.82 -20.56 -10.91
CA ALA A 2 2.90 -19.55 -10.39
C ALA A 2 3.62 -18.18 -10.32
N PRO A 3 2.98 -17.07 -10.73
CA PRO A 3 3.61 -15.76 -10.68
C PRO A 3 3.86 -15.32 -9.23
N LYS A 4 4.99 -14.64 -9.02
CA LYS A 4 5.34 -13.99 -7.76
C LYS A 4 5.46 -12.50 -7.99
N ILE A 5 4.65 -11.72 -7.30
CA ILE A 5 4.42 -10.30 -7.58
C ILE A 5 4.77 -9.47 -6.34
N ALA A 6 5.44 -8.35 -6.55
CA ALA A 6 5.62 -7.32 -5.52
C ALA A 6 4.74 -6.11 -5.88
N ILE A 7 3.80 -5.77 -5.01
CA ILE A 7 2.96 -4.58 -5.15
C ILE A 7 3.63 -3.48 -4.33
N VAL A 8 4.27 -2.53 -5.03
CA VAL A 8 4.91 -1.37 -4.42
C VAL A 8 3.94 -0.20 -4.49
N TYR A 9 3.53 0.34 -3.35
CA TYR A 9 2.49 1.36 -3.29
C TYR A 9 2.82 2.47 -2.28
N TYR A 10 2.22 3.63 -2.47
CA TYR A 10 2.16 4.70 -1.48
C TYR A 10 0.69 4.99 -1.17
N SER A 11 0.37 5.21 0.12
CA SER A 11 -0.97 5.64 0.51
C SER A 11 -0.90 6.64 1.65
N MET A 12 -1.46 7.83 1.42
CA MET A 12 -1.55 8.86 2.46
C MET A 12 -2.75 8.63 3.37
N TYR A 13 -3.94 8.49 2.77
CA TYR A 13 -5.22 8.33 3.49
C TYR A 13 -5.72 6.87 3.55
N GLY A 14 -4.92 5.90 3.11
CA GLY A 14 -5.29 4.48 3.16
C GLY A 14 -6.09 3.95 1.96
N HIS A 15 -6.66 4.80 1.10
CA HIS A 15 -7.43 4.33 -0.07
C HIS A 15 -6.59 3.43 -1.00
N ILE A 16 -5.36 3.84 -1.31
CA ILE A 16 -4.46 3.03 -2.14
C ILE A 16 -4.00 1.75 -1.42
N LYS A 17 -3.86 1.78 -0.08
CA LYS A 17 -3.59 0.56 0.69
C LYS A 17 -4.73 -0.45 0.52
N GLN A 18 -5.97 0.01 0.66
CA GLN A 18 -7.16 -0.84 0.48
C GLN A 18 -7.23 -1.42 -0.94
N LEU A 19 -6.88 -0.62 -1.96
CA LEU A 19 -6.78 -1.10 -3.33
C LEU A 19 -5.69 -2.17 -3.50
N ALA A 20 -4.50 -1.93 -2.96
CA ALA A 20 -3.38 -2.88 -3.01
C ALA A 20 -3.73 -4.21 -2.31
N GLU A 21 -4.45 -4.18 -1.18
CA GLU A 21 -4.96 -5.37 -0.50
C GLU A 21 -5.96 -6.15 -1.37
N ALA A 22 -6.85 -5.45 -2.08
CA ALA A 22 -7.80 -6.07 -3.00
C ALA A 22 -7.10 -6.70 -4.21
N GLU A 23 -6.09 -6.03 -4.78
CA GLU A 23 -5.25 -6.57 -5.86
C GLU A 23 -4.50 -7.82 -5.41
N LYS A 24 -3.87 -7.79 -4.23
CA LYS A 24 -3.23 -8.96 -3.61
C LYS A 24 -4.20 -10.13 -3.51
N ALA A 25 -5.39 -9.91 -2.96
CA ALA A 25 -6.41 -10.95 -2.82
C ALA A 25 -6.84 -11.53 -4.18
N GLY A 26 -6.90 -10.71 -5.23
CA GLY A 26 -7.18 -11.16 -6.60
C GLY A 26 -6.07 -12.06 -7.16
N ILE A 27 -4.82 -11.67 -6.98
CA ILE A 27 -3.64 -12.44 -7.42
C ILE A 27 -3.59 -13.81 -6.73
N GLU A 28 -3.77 -13.84 -5.41
CA GLU A 28 -3.75 -15.07 -4.63
C GLU A 28 -4.89 -16.02 -5.04
N LYS A 29 -6.10 -15.49 -5.29
CA LYS A 29 -7.23 -16.27 -5.84
C LYS A 29 -6.93 -16.86 -7.22
N ALA A 30 -6.14 -16.18 -8.03
CA ALA A 30 -5.72 -16.65 -9.35
C ALA A 30 -4.55 -17.68 -9.29
N GLY A 31 -4.10 -18.06 -8.09
CA GLY A 31 -3.00 -19.01 -7.89
C GLY A 31 -1.61 -18.39 -7.96
N GLY A 32 -1.51 -17.06 -7.94
CA GLY A 32 -0.25 -16.33 -7.78
C GLY A 32 0.11 -16.09 -6.30
N SER A 33 1.27 -15.48 -6.08
CA SER A 33 1.69 -14.97 -4.76
C SER A 33 1.99 -13.48 -4.87
N ALA A 34 1.61 -12.70 -3.85
CA ALA A 34 1.84 -11.27 -3.83
C ALA A 34 2.23 -10.75 -2.44
N ASP A 35 3.25 -9.90 -2.44
CA ASP A 35 3.73 -9.17 -1.26
C ASP A 35 3.47 -7.67 -1.43
N LEU A 36 3.13 -6.99 -0.34
CA LEU A 36 2.85 -5.56 -0.31
C LEU A 36 4.06 -4.81 0.27
N PHE A 37 4.53 -3.79 -0.45
CA PHE A 37 5.63 -2.92 -0.01
C PHE A 37 5.18 -1.47 -0.03
N GLN A 38 5.02 -0.89 1.17
CA GLN A 38 4.65 0.52 1.28
C GLN A 38 5.90 1.40 1.16
N VAL A 39 5.85 2.38 0.27
CA VAL A 39 6.87 3.43 0.18
C VAL A 39 6.80 4.31 1.42
N PRO A 40 7.94 4.63 2.06
CA PRO A 40 7.99 5.54 3.20
C PRO A 40 7.33 6.88 2.91
N GLU A 41 6.81 7.51 3.96
CA GLU A 41 6.32 8.89 3.86
C GLU A 41 7.49 9.83 3.56
N THR A 42 7.32 10.70 2.57
CA THR A 42 8.35 11.65 2.12
C THR A 42 7.99 13.09 2.45
N LEU A 43 6.75 13.37 2.84
CA LEU A 43 6.33 14.70 3.25
C LEU A 43 6.75 15.00 4.69
N PRO A 44 7.14 16.25 4.99
CA PRO A 44 7.36 16.69 6.36
C PRO A 44 6.10 16.58 7.23
N GLU A 45 6.29 16.38 8.53
CA GLU A 45 5.19 16.25 9.50
C GLU A 45 4.26 17.48 9.53
N ASP A 46 4.79 18.70 9.38
CA ASP A 46 3.99 19.93 9.40
C ASP A 46 3.07 20.03 8.17
N VAL A 47 3.51 19.52 7.02
CA VAL A 47 2.71 19.43 5.80
C VAL A 47 1.61 18.39 6.00
N LEU A 48 1.94 17.21 6.53
CA LEU A 48 0.96 16.15 6.82
C LEU A 48 -0.10 16.60 7.82
N ALA A 49 0.30 17.37 8.84
CA ALA A 49 -0.62 17.95 9.82
C ALA A 49 -1.61 18.92 9.16
N LYS A 50 -1.14 19.81 8.27
CA LYS A 50 -2.01 20.72 7.49
C LYS A 50 -2.94 19.99 6.54
N MET A 51 -2.52 18.82 6.04
CA MET A 51 -3.32 17.95 5.17
C MET A 51 -4.28 17.04 5.93
N HIS A 52 -4.27 17.09 7.27
CA HIS A 52 -5.04 16.20 8.15
C HIS A 52 -4.82 14.71 7.80
N ALA A 53 -3.57 14.36 7.46
CA ALA A 53 -3.21 12.99 7.13
C ALA A 53 -3.24 12.11 8.40
N PRO A 54 -3.80 10.90 8.33
CA PRO A 54 -3.77 9.96 9.45
C PRO A 54 -2.33 9.47 9.73
N PRO A 55 -2.04 9.02 10.96
CA PRO A 55 -0.76 8.38 11.27
C PRO A 55 -0.51 7.17 10.38
N LYS A 56 0.75 6.97 9.96
CA LYS A 56 1.12 5.77 9.21
C LYS A 56 1.22 4.56 10.15
N PRO A 57 0.85 3.35 9.68
CA PRO A 57 1.14 2.13 10.43
C PRO A 57 2.65 2.01 10.62
N THR A 58 3.06 1.62 11.84
CA THR A 58 4.46 1.35 12.21
C THR A 58 4.95 0.02 11.65
#